data_AF-A0A0D3VIW4-F1
#
_entry.id   AF-A0A0D3VIW4-F1
#
_cell.length_a   1.000
_cell.length_b   1.000
_cell.length_c   1.000
_cell.angle_alpha   90.00
_cell.angle_beta   90.00
_cell.angle_gamma   90.00
#
_symmetry.space_group_name_H-M   'P 1'
#
loop_
_entity.id
_entity.type
_entity.pdbx_description
1 polymer ?
#
loop_
_entity_poly.entity_id
_entity_poly.type
_entity_poly.pdbx_seq_one_letter_code
_entity_poly.pdbx_strand_id
1 'polypeptide(L)' 'MTDEQYAKIQAAYSNGGVCDWCGEIVAELSRPHFHDFAPGKWMCQGCWDHDREVYKGSYGDDIGKFEPIKGGKS' A
#
# COMPACT_ATOMS: atom_id res chain seq x y z
N MET A 1 10.61 20.54 -16.59
CA MET A 1 9.81 19.30 -16.53
C MET A 1 9.24 19.04 -17.91
N THR A 2 9.33 17.80 -18.39
CA THR A 2 8.74 17.38 -19.68
C THR A 2 7.38 16.70 -19.46
N ASP A 3 6.55 16.65 -20.50
CA ASP A 3 5.26 15.95 -20.48
C ASP A 3 5.41 14.47 -20.11
N GLU A 4 6.53 13.85 -20.50
CA GLU A 4 6.87 12.47 -20.15
C GLU A 4 7.17 12.31 -18.65
N GLN A 5 7.80 13.31 -18.01
CA GLN A 5 8.00 13.33 -16.57
C GLN A 5 6.68 13.54 -15.83
N TYR A 6 5.79 14.39 -16.35
CA TYR A 6 4.44 14.59 -15.81
C TYR A 6 3.58 13.33 -15.88
N ALA A 7 3.63 12.60 -16.99
CA ALA A 7 2.89 11.35 -17.15
C ALA A 7 3.37 10.26 -16.17
N LYS A 8 4.69 10.16 -15.93
CA LYS A 8 5.26 9.22 -14.93
C LYS A 8 4.82 9.58 -13.51
N ILE A 9 4.76 10.87 -13.19
CA ILE A 9 4.25 11.35 -11.90
C ILE A 9 2.75 11.03 -11.78
N GLN A 10 1.94 11.34 -12.79
CA GLN A 10 0.51 11.01 -12.76
C GLN A 10 0.26 9.51 -12.62
N ALA A 11 0.98 8.66 -13.37
CA ALA A 11 0.85 7.21 -13.26
C ALA A 11 1.23 6.69 -11.86
N ALA A 12 2.27 7.24 -11.24
CA ALA A 12 2.62 6.92 -9.85
C ALA A 12 1.53 7.37 -8.85
N TYR A 13 0.82 8.47 -9.13
CA TYR A 13 -0.32 8.93 -8.33
C TYR A 13 -1.63 8.19 -8.65
N SER A 14 -1.77 7.58 -9.83
CA SER A 14 -2.97 6.87 -10.25
C SER A 14 -3.17 5.54 -9.53
N ASN A 15 -2.11 4.84 -9.08
CA ASN A 15 -2.23 3.60 -8.28
C ASN A 15 -1.55 3.69 -6.90
N GLY A 16 -0.72 4.71 -6.71
CA GLY A 16 0.04 4.93 -5.50
C GLY A 16 -0.48 6.10 -4.66
N GLY A 17 0.41 6.67 -3.85
CA GLY A 17 0.12 7.78 -2.96
C GLY A 17 0.79 7.60 -1.61
N VAL A 18 0.32 8.37 -0.63
CA VAL A 18 0.83 8.29 0.75
C VAL A 18 0.36 7.00 1.42
N CYS A 19 1.29 6.27 2.02
CA CYS A 19 1.03 5.19 2.97
C CYS A 19 0.61 5.77 4.33
N ASP A 20 -0.51 5.31 4.88
CA ASP A 20 -1.03 5.79 6.17
C ASP A 20 -0.21 5.31 7.40
N TRP A 21 0.70 4.35 7.22
CA TRP A 21 1.55 3.80 8.30
C TRP A 21 2.91 4.49 8.38
N CYS A 22 3.63 4.60 7.26
CA CYS A 22 4.97 5.19 7.23
C CYS A 22 5.02 6.62 6.67
N GLY A 23 3.93 7.11 6.06
CA GLY A 23 3.89 8.44 5.44
C GLY A 23 4.63 8.55 4.10
N GLU A 24 5.26 7.49 3.62
CA GLU A 24 5.99 7.51 2.34
C GLU A 24 5.03 7.56 1.15
N ILE A 25 5.45 8.29 0.10
CA ILE A 25 4.78 8.28 -1.19
C ILE A 25 5.34 7.11 -1.99
N VAL A 26 4.48 6.16 -2.32
CA VAL A 26 4.85 4.95 -3.06
C VAL A 26 4.00 4.82 -4.32
N ALA A 27 4.50 4.06 -5.31
CA ALA A 27 3.79 3.82 -6.57
C ALA A 27 2.64 2.80 -6.45
N GLU A 28 2.65 1.98 -5.40
CA GLU A 28 1.67 0.93 -5.18
C GLU A 28 1.22 0.91 -3.71
N LEU A 29 -0.09 0.86 -3.52
CA LEU A 29 -0.72 0.72 -2.21
C LEU A 29 -1.70 -0.44 -2.26
N SER A 30 -1.95 -1.09 -1.11
CA SER A 30 -3.08 -1.99 -0.91
C SER A 30 -4.05 -1.40 0.09
N ARG A 31 -5.23 -2.01 0.19
CA ARG A 31 -6.03 -1.87 1.40
C ARG A 31 -5.30 -2.62 2.54
N PRO A 32 -5.34 -2.10 3.78
CA PRO A 32 -4.85 -2.79 4.97
C PRO A 32 -5.50 -4.16 5.10
N HIS A 33 -4.85 -5.08 5.81
CA HIS A 33 -5.42 -6.41 5.99
C HIS A 33 -6.68 -6.32 6.88
N PHE A 34 -7.57 -7.32 6.77
CA PHE A 34 -8.87 -7.29 7.45
C PHE A 34 -8.76 -7.01 8.97
N HIS A 35 -7.73 -7.54 9.63
CA HIS A 35 -7.54 -7.38 11.07
C HIS A 35 -7.13 -5.96 11.53
N ASP A 36 -6.74 -5.05 10.63
CA ASP A 36 -6.37 -3.68 11.01
C ASP A 36 -7.59 -2.80 11.33
N PHE A 37 -8.78 -3.19 10.87
CA PHE A 37 -10.01 -2.40 11.01
C PHE A 37 -9.82 -0.90 10.62
N ALA A 38 -9.03 -0.66 9.57
CA ALA A 38 -8.64 0.68 9.13
C ALA A 38 -9.31 1.04 7.78
N PRO A 39 -10.63 1.33 7.77
CA PRO A 39 -11.36 1.64 6.54
C PRO A 39 -10.85 2.95 5.90
N GLY A 40 -10.73 2.95 4.58
CA GLY A 40 -10.29 4.12 3.80
C GLY A 40 -8.79 4.44 3.91
N LYS A 41 -8.04 3.64 4.66
CA LYS A 41 -6.58 3.74 4.79
C LYS A 41 -5.89 2.92 3.71
N TRP A 42 -4.64 3.26 3.44
CA TRP A 42 -3.83 2.66 2.39
C TRP A 42 -2.44 2.33 2.91
N MET A 43 -1.94 1.16 2.53
CA MET A 43 -0.69 0.61 3.05
C MET A 43 0.27 0.29 1.91
N CYS A 44 1.55 0.60 2.08
CA CYS A 44 2.59 0.21 1.13
C CYS A 44 3.04 -1.24 1.36
N GLN A 45 3.69 -1.83 0.36
CA GLN A 45 4.23 -3.19 0.47
C GLN A 45 5.21 -3.35 1.65
N GLY A 46 6.03 -2.35 1.94
CA GLY A 46 6.99 -2.42 3.06
C GLY A 46 6.30 -2.56 4.42
N CYS A 47 5.25 -1.77 4.66
CA CYS A 47 4.43 -1.91 5.87
C CYS A 47 3.68 -3.24 5.91
N TRP A 48 3.17 -3.70 4.76
CA TRP A 48 2.49 -5.00 4.65
C TRP A 48 3.40 -6.16 5.03
N ASP A 49 4.63 -6.18 4.51
CA ASP A 49 5.59 -7.26 4.79
C ASP A 49 5.99 -7.27 6.27
N HIS A 50 6.12 -6.09 6.89
CA HIS A 50 6.35 -5.97 8.33
C HIS A 50 5.18 -6.53 9.15
N ASP A 51 3.94 -6.11 8.86
CA ASP A 51 2.75 -6.62 9.56
C ASP A 51 2.62 -8.14 9.38
N ARG A 52 2.88 -8.65 8.17
CA ARG A 52 2.86 -10.09 7.90
C ARG A 52 3.87 -10.87 8.74
N GLU A 53 5.09 -10.36 8.88
CA GLU A 53 6.12 -10.96 9.74
C GLU A 53 5.66 -10.97 11.21
N VAL A 54 5.15 -9.83 11.69
CA VAL A 54 4.67 -9.68 13.08
C VAL A 54 3.50 -10.62 13.38
N TYR A 55 2.51 -10.71 12.48
CA TYR A 55 1.36 -11.60 12.66
C TYR A 55 1.74 -13.07 12.62
N LYS A 56 2.63 -13.46 11.69
CA LYS A 56 3.12 -14.83 11.61
C LYS A 56 3.93 -15.22 12.84
N GLY A 57 4.75 -14.31 13.38
CA GLY A 57 5.52 -14.53 14.60
C GLY A 57 4.68 -14.56 15.88
N SER A 58 3.65 -13.72 15.95
CA SER A 58 2.86 -13.53 17.18
C SER A 58 1.65 -14.45 17.29
N TYR A 59 0.96 -14.70 16.17
CA TYR A 59 -0.31 -15.44 16.11
C TYR A 59 -0.22 -16.73 15.29
N GLY A 60 0.88 -16.95 14.55
CA GLY A 60 1.02 -18.08 13.63
C GLY A 60 0.23 -17.94 12.33
N ASP A 61 -0.49 -16.81 12.16
CA ASP A 61 -1.36 -16.55 11.02
C ASP A 61 -0.64 -15.73 9.93
N ASP A 62 -0.84 -16.13 8.67
CA ASP A 62 -0.38 -15.38 7.50
C ASP A 62 -1.52 -14.49 6.99
N ILE A 63 -1.38 -13.18 7.12
CA ILE A 63 -2.36 -12.18 6.65
C ILE A 63 -2.51 -12.15 5.12
N GLY A 64 -1.68 -12.90 4.39
CA GLY A 64 -1.77 -13.06 2.95
C GLY A 64 -0.74 -12.23 2.18
N LYS A 65 -0.87 -12.28 0.86
CA LYS A 65 0.01 -11.53 -0.06
C LYS A 65 -0.44 -10.09 -0.18
N PHE A 66 0.50 -9.20 -0.44
CA PHE A 66 0.21 -7.82 -0.82
C PHE A 66 -0.58 -7.79 -2.14
N GLU A 67 -1.74 -7.15 -2.13
CA GLU A 67 -2.61 -6.98 -3.30
C GLU A 67 -2.75 -5.49 -3.64
N PRO A 68 -1.97 -4.97 -4.60
CA PRO A 68 -2.05 -3.56 -4.95
C PRO A 68 -3.40 -3.22 -5.57
N ILE A 69 -3.96 -2.06 -5.23
CA ILE A 69 -5.16 -1.53 -5.87
C ILE A 69 -4.89 -1.31 -7.36
N LYS A 70 -5.70 -1.95 -8.21
CA LYS A 70 -5.69 -1.74 -9.66
C LYS A 70 -6.77 -0.70 -10.00
N GLY A 71 -6.37 0.46 -10.54
CA GLY A 71 -7.31 1.48 -11.03
C GLY A 71 -7.52 2.69 -10.11
N GLY A 72 -6.64 2.87 -9.12
CA GLY A 72 -6.59 4.05 -8.28
C GLY A 72 -7.55 4.12 -7.12
N LYS A 73 -7.21 5.00 -6.16
CA LYS A 73 -8.01 5.30 -4.97
C LYS A 73 -9.31 5.95 -5.43
N SER A 74 -10.38 5.16 -5.53
CA SER A 74 -11.74 5.62 -5.86
C SER A 74 -12.42 6.23 -4.64
#